data_AF-A0A419I7A9-F1
#
_entry.id   AF-A0A419I7A9-F1
#
_cell.length_a   1.000
_cell.length_b   1.000
_cell.length_c   1.000
_cell.angle_alpha   90.00
_cell.angle_beta   90.00
_cell.angle_gamma   90.00
#
_symmetry.space_group_name_H-M   'P 1'
#
loop_
_entity.id
_entity.type
_entity.pdbx_description
1 polymer ?
#
loop_
_entity_poly.entity_id
_entity_poly.type
_entity_poly.pdbx_seq_one_letter_code
_entity_poly.pdbx_strand_id
1 'polypeptide(L)'
;MRELAEHALTGDERVVPRRTNAPKHCGWCGRPLPEAGNVGRRRRYCGQSCRQRAYERRTALQRSGLPEDAVVLSDTEIAALQDRLFQLRCAAEDIVTAAADGADATELRQLAGEIAHAAKDLEQLR
;
A
#
# COMPACT_ATOMS: atom_id res chain seq x y z
N MET A 1 17.79 25.99 36.35
CA MET A 1 17.72 27.26 35.60
C MET A 1 18.40 26.98 34.26
N ARG A 2 17.70 26.47 33.22
CA ARG A 2 16.86 27.23 32.24
C ARG A 2 17.66 28.45 31.76
N GLU A 3 18.11 28.60 30.51
CA GLU A 3 17.43 28.53 29.20
C GLU A 3 18.45 28.12 28.10
N LEU A 4 18.19 27.09 27.28
CA LEU A 4 17.45 27.08 26.00
C LEU A 4 18.16 27.82 24.84
N ALA A 5 18.80 27.00 24.01
CA ALA A 5 19.12 27.29 22.62
C ALA A 5 17.84 27.64 21.85
N GLU A 6 17.80 28.84 21.25
CA GLU A 6 16.79 29.26 20.30
C GLU A 6 17.47 29.68 19.00
N HIS A 7 17.81 28.70 18.17
CA HIS A 7 17.90 28.96 16.73
C HIS A 7 16.60 28.49 16.11
N ALA A 8 15.74 29.47 15.87
CA ALA A 8 14.42 29.34 15.29
C ALA A 8 14.43 28.50 14.02
N LEU A 9 13.61 27.45 14.02
CA LEU A 9 13.25 26.65 12.87
C LEU A 9 12.46 27.53 11.88
N THR A 10 13.16 28.08 10.89
CA THR A 10 12.51 28.71 9.74
C THR A 10 11.96 27.63 8.81
N GLY A 11 10.63 27.46 8.86
CA GLY A 11 9.76 27.13 7.73
C GLY A 11 10.20 25.98 6.83
N ASP A 12 9.90 24.75 7.24
CA ASP A 12 9.79 23.59 6.34
C ASP A 12 8.53 23.73 5.49
N GLU A 13 8.58 24.62 4.50
CA GLU A 13 7.57 24.70 3.46
C GLU A 13 7.81 23.54 2.49
N ARG A 14 7.39 22.33 2.89
CA ARG A 14 7.32 21.18 1.99
C ARG A 14 6.34 21.51 0.88
N VAL A 15 6.88 22.03 -0.22
CA VAL A 15 6.18 22.04 -1.51
C VAL A 15 5.88 20.58 -1.83
N VAL A 16 4.67 20.12 -1.51
CA VAL A 16 4.19 18.81 -1.98
C VAL A 16 4.00 18.99 -3.47
N PRO A 17 4.85 18.41 -4.35
CA PRO A 17 4.60 18.52 -5.78
C PRO A 17 3.23 17.93 -6.04
N ARG A 18 2.33 18.74 -6.60
CA ARG A 18 1.01 18.31 -7.04
C ARG A 18 1.28 17.17 -8.01
N ARG A 19 1.09 15.91 -7.58
CA ARG A 19 1.35 14.72 -8.39
C ARG A 19 0.38 14.74 -9.57
N THR A 20 0.73 15.46 -10.62
CA THR A 20 -0.08 15.61 -11.84
C THR A 20 -0.12 14.32 -12.65
N ASN A 21 0.60 13.26 -12.23
CA ASN A 21 0.55 11.98 -12.91
C ASN A 21 0.84 10.76 -11.98
N ALA A 22 0.30 10.72 -10.77
CA ALA A 22 0.38 9.48 -9.98
C ALA A 22 -0.41 8.37 -10.68
N PRO A 23 0.18 7.18 -10.93
CA PRO A 23 -0.51 6.08 -11.59
C PRO A 23 -1.80 5.76 -10.84
N LYS A 24 -2.91 5.76 -11.57
CA LYS A 24 -4.21 5.39 -11.01
C LYS A 24 -4.28 3.88 -10.92
N HIS A 25 -4.76 3.39 -9.80
CA HIS A 25 -4.96 1.96 -9.59
C HIS A 25 -6.40 1.57 -9.86
N CYS A 26 -6.61 0.34 -10.31
CA CYS A 26 -7.92 -0.24 -10.48
C CYS A 26 -8.66 -0.23 -9.13
N GLY A 27 -9.86 0.33 -9.09
CA GLY A 27 -10.70 0.38 -7.89
C GLY A 27 -11.29 -0.97 -7.45
N TRP A 28 -10.85 -2.08 -8.04
CA TRP A 28 -11.17 -3.45 -7.63
C TRP A 28 -9.90 -4.21 -7.28
N CYS A 29 -9.03 -4.50 -8.26
CA CYS A 29 -7.85 -5.36 -8.06
C CYS A 29 -6.54 -4.62 -7.77
N GLY A 30 -6.55 -3.29 -7.63
CA GLY A 30 -5.34 -2.52 -7.31
C GLY A 30 -4.30 -2.41 -8.43
N ARG A 31 -4.40 -3.17 -9.55
CA ARG A 31 -3.43 -3.09 -10.66
C ARG A 31 -3.34 -1.66 -11.25
N PRO A 32 -2.15 -1.21 -11.67
CA PRO A 32 -2.00 0.07 -12.32
C PRO A 32 -2.86 0.11 -13.58
N LEU A 33 -3.64 1.18 -13.72
CA LEU A 33 -4.39 1.46 -14.93
C LEU A 33 -3.44 2.08 -15.95
N PRO A 34 -3.61 1.74 -17.24
CA PRO A 34 -2.87 2.41 -18.30
C PRO A 34 -3.12 3.92 -18.22
N GLU A 35 -2.10 4.72 -18.50
CA GLU A 35 -2.24 6.16 -18.60
C GLU A 35 -3.30 6.49 -19.65
N ALA A 36 -4.45 6.98 -19.18
CA ALA A 36 -5.49 7.46 -20.07
C ALA A 36 -5.10 8.88 -20.52
N GLY A 37 -5.12 9.13 -21.83
CA GLY A 37 -4.93 10.47 -22.37
C GLY A 37 -5.87 11.49 -21.72
N ASN A 38 -5.51 12.77 -21.76
CA ASN A 38 -6.21 13.87 -21.07
C ASN A 38 -7.64 14.15 -21.57
N VAL A 39 -8.17 13.32 -22.48
CA VAL A 39 -9.47 13.52 -23.12
C VAL A 39 -10.41 12.37 -22.72
N GLY A 40 -11.51 12.71 -22.06
CA GLY A 40 -12.58 11.78 -21.71
C GLY A 40 -12.64 11.36 -20.23
N ARG A 41 -13.63 10.51 -19.92
CA ARG A 41 -13.87 10.03 -18.54
C ARG A 41 -12.75 9.08 -18.12
N ARG A 42 -12.04 9.44 -17.04
CA ARG A 42 -10.98 8.62 -16.45
C ARG A 42 -11.49 7.21 -16.12
N ARG A 43 -10.66 6.22 -16.44
CA ARG A 43 -10.93 4.81 -16.17
C ARG A 43 -10.83 4.53 -14.67
N ARG A 44 -11.78 3.77 -14.10
CA ARG A 44 -11.77 3.33 -12.68
C ARG A 44 -11.39 1.86 -12.51
N TYR A 45 -11.54 1.04 -13.54
CA TYR A 45 -11.31 -0.41 -13.47
C TYR A 45 -10.51 -0.90 -14.68
N CYS A 46 -9.63 -1.89 -14.49
CA CYS A 46 -8.73 -2.40 -15.52
C CYS A 46 -9.42 -3.25 -16.61
N GLY A 47 -10.71 -3.58 -16.43
CA GLY A 47 -11.48 -4.42 -17.36
C GLY A 47 -12.94 -4.57 -16.95
N GLN A 48 -13.74 -5.21 -17.80
CA GLN A 48 -15.17 -5.48 -17.54
C GLN A 48 -15.35 -6.37 -16.30
N SER A 49 -14.53 -7.41 -16.12
CA SER A 49 -14.63 -8.33 -14.99
C SER A 49 -14.46 -7.61 -13.64
N CYS A 50 -13.47 -6.72 -13.53
CA CYS A 50 -13.26 -5.91 -12.32
C CYS A 50 -14.42 -4.93 -12.06
N ARG A 51 -15.03 -4.39 -13.12
CA ARG A 51 -16.22 -3.53 -13.00
C ARG A 51 -17.43 -4.33 -12.50
N GLN A 52 -17.62 -5.54 -13.01
CA GLN A 52 -18.72 -6.43 -12.63
C GLN A 52 -18.63 -6.83 -11.15
N ARG A 53 -17.46 -7.32 -10.70
CA ARG A 53 -17.26 -7.70 -9.29
C ARG A 53 -17.44 -6.51 -8.33
N ALA A 54 -17.01 -5.31 -8.73
CA ALA A 54 -17.24 -4.08 -7.96
C ALA A 54 -18.72 -3.68 -7.86
N TYR A 55 -19.53 -4.01 -8.87
CA TYR A 55 -20.98 -3.82 -8.82
C TYR A 55 -21.63 -4.85 -7.89
N GLU A 56 -21.25 -6.12 -8.00
CA GLU A 56 -21.75 -7.22 -7.16
C GLU A 56 -21.46 -6.97 -5.68
N ARG A 57 -20.23 -6.59 -5.32
CA ARG A 57 -19.86 -6.25 -3.94
C ARG A 57 -20.71 -5.09 -3.39
N ARG A 58 -20.90 -4.02 -4.15
CA ARG A 58 -21.76 -2.89 -3.71
C ARG A 58 -23.21 -3.30 -3.52
N THR A 59 -23.74 -4.12 -4.43
CA THR A 59 -25.12 -4.61 -4.36
C THR A 59 -25.31 -5.55 -3.17
N ALA A 60 -24.32 -6.39 -2.87
CA ALA A 60 -24.31 -7.25 -1.71
C ALA A 60 -24.27 -6.45 -0.40
N LEU A 61 -23.40 -5.43 -0.29
CA LEU A 61 -23.31 -4.57 0.89
C LEU A 61 -24.60 -3.77 1.13
N GLN A 62 -25.23 -3.24 0.08
CA GLN A 62 -26.52 -2.55 0.21
C GLN A 62 -27.63 -3.46 0.76
N ARG A 63 -27.58 -4.76 0.44
CA ARG A 63 -28.55 -5.75 0.94
C ARG A 63 -28.26 -6.19 2.37
N SER A 64 -27.01 -6.16 2.80
CA SER A 64 -26.61 -6.58 4.15
C SER A 64 -26.71 -5.48 5.20
N GLY A 65 -27.05 -4.24 4.81
CA GLY A 65 -27.15 -3.10 5.73
C GLY A 65 -25.80 -2.64 6.30
N LEU A 66 -24.69 -3.04 5.67
CA LEU A 66 -23.35 -2.64 6.10
C LEU A 66 -23.01 -1.24 5.56
N PRO A 67 -22.17 -0.47 6.28
CA PRO A 67 -21.63 0.80 5.77
C PRO A 67 -20.97 0.66 4.39
N GLU A 68 -21.00 1.72 3.58
CA GLU A 68 -20.42 1.69 2.22
C GLU A 68 -18.90 1.50 2.20
N ASP A 69 -18.22 1.87 3.28
CA ASP A 69 -16.78 1.72 3.50
C ASP A 69 -16.41 0.43 4.26
N ALA A 70 -17.40 -0.42 4.57
CA ALA A 70 -17.15 -1.68 5.23
C ALA A 70 -16.29 -2.61 4.37
N VAL A 71 -15.27 -3.20 5.01
CA VAL A 71 -14.44 -4.26 4.44
C VAL A 71 -14.88 -5.56 5.10
N VAL A 72 -15.50 -6.44 4.31
CA VAL A 72 -15.88 -7.79 4.75
C VAL A 72 -14.80 -8.75 4.26
N LEU A 73 -14.24 -9.50 5.19
CA LEU A 73 -13.23 -10.51 4.94
C LEU A 73 -13.66 -11.78 5.68
N SER A 74 -13.41 -12.94 5.08
CA SER A 74 -13.57 -14.22 5.77
C SER A 74 -12.50 -14.39 6.85
N ASP A 75 -12.72 -15.32 7.79
CA ASP A 75 -11.70 -15.71 8.77
C ASP A 75 -10.40 -16.16 8.08
N THR A 76 -10.53 -16.86 6.95
CA THR A 76 -9.38 -17.30 6.14
C THR A 76 -8.63 -16.14 5.49
N GLU A 77 -9.33 -15.09 5.06
CA GLU A 77 -8.71 -13.89 4.49
C GLU A 77 -7.99 -13.08 5.59
N ILE A 78 -8.55 -12.99 6.81
CA ILE A 78 -7.88 -12.37 7.96
C ILE A 78 -6.63 -13.15 8.35
N ALA A 79 -6.74 -14.48 8.48
CA ALA A 79 -5.60 -15.31 8.84
C ALA A 79 -4.46 -15.16 7.82
N ALA A 80 -4.78 -15.22 6.52
CA ALA A 80 -3.80 -15.03 5.46
C ALA A 80 -3.16 -13.63 5.47
N LEU A 81 -3.91 -12.58 5.83
CA LEU A 81 -3.37 -11.23 5.98
C LEU A 81 -2.43 -11.15 7.20
N GLN A 82 -2.82 -11.72 8.33
CA GLN A 82 -2.00 -11.75 9.55
C GLN A 82 -0.69 -12.51 9.31
N ASP A 83 -0.72 -13.66 8.64
CA ASP A 83 0.47 -14.45 8.30
C ASP A 83 1.43 -13.66 7.43
N ARG A 84 0.94 -12.95 6.41
CA ARG A 84 1.78 -12.12 5.53
C ARG A 84 2.38 -10.93 6.25
N LEU A 85 1.63 -10.28 7.15
CA LEU A 85 2.15 -9.20 8.00
C LEU A 85 3.22 -9.70 8.96
N PHE A 86 3.02 -10.90 9.51
CA PHE A 86 4.02 -11.56 10.35
C PHE A 86 5.31 -11.83 9.57
N GLN A 87 5.20 -12.40 8.36
CA GLN A 87 6.34 -12.64 7.48
C GLN A 87 7.09 -11.34 7.14
N LEU A 88 6.37 -10.27 6.81
CA LEU A 88 6.97 -8.97 6.51
C LEU A 88 7.76 -8.42 7.70
N ARG A 89 7.21 -8.53 8.91
CA ARG A 89 7.89 -8.10 10.14
C ARG A 89 9.16 -8.93 10.38
N CYS A 90 9.09 -10.25 10.26
CA CYS A 90 10.26 -11.12 10.42
C CYS A 90 11.36 -10.79 9.40
N ALA A 91 11.01 -10.61 8.13
CA ALA A 91 11.99 -10.21 7.12
C ALA A 91 12.64 -8.85 7.45
N ALA A 92 11.91 -7.91 8.03
CA ALA A 92 12.46 -6.65 8.53
C ALA A 92 13.42 -6.84 9.72
N GLU A 93 13.09 -7.73 10.65
CA GLU A 93 13.96 -8.09 11.77
C GLU A 93 15.24 -8.80 11.31
N ASP A 94 15.16 -9.62 10.25
CA ASP A 94 16.31 -10.30 9.65
C ASP A 94 17.31 -9.31 9.08
N ILE A 95 16.87 -8.21 8.44
CA ILE A 95 17.76 -7.14 7.99
C ILE A 95 18.47 -6.48 9.16
N VAL A 96 17.75 -6.18 10.24
CA VAL A 96 18.33 -5.54 11.43
C VAL A 96 19.40 -6.45 12.03
N THR A 97 19.11 -7.75 12.12
CA THR A 97 20.04 -8.76 12.62
C THR A 97 21.27 -8.87 11.72
N ALA A 98 21.09 -9.02 10.41
CA ALA A 98 22.18 -9.09 9.44
C ALA A 98 23.07 -7.83 9.51
N ALA A 99 22.46 -6.65 9.62
CA ALA A 99 23.20 -5.40 9.75
C ALA A 99 24.00 -5.34 11.07
N ALA A 100 23.45 -5.84 12.17
CA ALA A 100 24.15 -5.93 13.45
C ALA A 100 25.32 -6.92 13.40
N ASP A 101 25.19 -8.00 12.65
CA ASP A 101 26.21 -9.03 12.44
C ASP A 101 27.29 -8.61 11.41
N GLY A 102 27.17 -7.43 10.83
CA GLY A 102 28.15 -6.89 9.87
C GLY A 102 28.03 -7.47 8.47
N ALA A 103 26.83 -7.93 8.08
CA ALA A 103 26.53 -8.37 6.72
C ALA A 103 26.95 -7.32 5.69
N ASP A 104 27.41 -7.79 4.54
CA ASP A 104 27.87 -6.89 3.50
C ASP A 104 26.70 -6.19 2.78
N ALA A 105 27.04 -5.16 2.01
CA ALA A 105 26.03 -4.37 1.31
C ALA A 105 25.24 -5.18 0.26
N THR A 106 25.77 -6.28 -0.25
CA THR A 106 25.08 -7.15 -1.22
C THR A 106 24.02 -7.98 -0.52
N GLU A 107 24.36 -8.58 0.60
CA GLU A 107 23.43 -9.34 1.44
C GLU A 107 22.28 -8.45 1.95
N LEU A 108 22.60 -7.27 2.50
CA LEU A 108 21.58 -6.32 2.95
C LEU A 108 20.66 -5.85 1.80
N ARG A 109 21.19 -5.67 0.59
CA ARG A 109 20.38 -5.34 -0.60
C ARG A 109 19.45 -6.48 -0.99
N GLN A 110 19.90 -7.73 -0.89
CA GLN A 110 19.07 -8.89 -1.19
C GLN A 110 17.89 -8.96 -0.22
N LEU A 111 18.16 -8.92 1.09
CA LEU A 111 17.13 -8.95 2.13
C LEU A 111 16.15 -7.77 2.01
N ALA A 112 16.65 -6.56 1.74
CA ALA A 112 15.79 -5.40 1.48
C ALA A 112 14.91 -5.58 0.23
N GLY A 113 15.43 -6.28 -0.79
CA GLY A 113 14.66 -6.69 -1.96
C GLY A 113 13.52 -7.62 -1.60
N GLU A 114 13.76 -8.62 -0.74
CA GLU A 114 12.74 -9.59 -0.31
C GLU A 114 11.60 -8.90 0.47
N ILE A 115 11.91 -7.98 1.39
CA ILE A 115 10.90 -7.15 2.06
C ILE A 115 10.07 -6.35 1.06
N ALA A 116 10.73 -5.70 0.09
CA ALA A 116 10.04 -4.89 -0.90
C ALA A 116 9.08 -5.71 -1.77
N HIS A 117 9.41 -6.98 -2.06
CA HIS A 117 8.51 -7.90 -2.76
C HIS A 117 7.34 -8.31 -1.86
N ALA A 118 7.60 -8.72 -0.62
CA ALA A 118 6.55 -9.09 0.34
C ALA A 118 5.55 -7.93 0.58
N ALA A 119 6.05 -6.69 0.67
CA ALA A 119 5.21 -5.51 0.80
C ALA A 119 4.32 -5.27 -0.43
N LYS A 120 4.86 -5.42 -1.66
CA LYS A 120 4.07 -5.30 -2.90
C LYS A 120 2.98 -6.36 -3.02
N ASP A 121 3.24 -7.57 -2.53
CA ASP A 121 2.24 -8.63 -2.54
C ASP A 121 1.11 -8.34 -1.55
N LEU A 122 1.42 -7.69 -0.41
CA LEU A 122 0.43 -7.18 0.55
C LEU A 122 -0.42 -6.04 -0.04
N GLU A 123 0.14 -5.14 -0.85
CA GLU A 123 -0.60 -4.04 -1.47
C GLU A 123 -1.73 -4.50 -2.43
N GLN A 124 -1.64 -5.74 -2.93
CA GLN A 124 -2.63 -6.32 -3.84
C GLN A 124 -3.85 -6.88 -3.10
N LEU A 125 -3.83 -6.96 -1.77
CA LEU A 125 -5.00 -7.30 -0.95
C LEU A 125 -5.91 -6.07 -0.84
N ARG A 126 -7.04 -6.06 -1.57
CA ARG A 126 -8.04 -4.99 -1.61
C ARG A 126 -9.47 -5.53 -1.72
#